data_AF-A0A1E8CZM2-F1
#
_entry.id   AF-A0A1E8CZM2-F1
#
_cell.length_a   1.000
_cell.length_b   1.000
_cell.length_c   1.000
_cell.angle_alpha   90.00
_cell.angle_beta   90.00
_cell.angle_gamma   90.00
#
_symmetry.space_group_name_H-M   'P 1'
#
loop_
_entity.id
_entity.type
_entity.pdbx_description
1 polymer ?
#
loop_
_entity_poly.entity_id
_entity_poly.type
_entity_poly.pdbx_seq_one_letter_code
_entity_poly.pdbx_strand_id
1 'polypeptide(L)'
;MPIVFIHGVAVRDDDPVLARRLQPLGEVPWTTIESHLRQHVAPVISDDPEGVPVMRIYWGDLGARFAWGGGSLVSRPSNPEGLERVADAAEEVADAAATVTPTAVADAGRPTLRERRVRGVRGAVTAIRRPLEDFVPVFIGDVMTYIASRGDAEAPGPIIQRVLGGLEVAAFAAESRGEPLVVLTHSMGGQIVYDLVTHFLPRLPEHRALRIDYWAAAASQVGFFEELGLFLESRPDRGQGPAALTPLPSREFLGGWWNVWDHADLLSFRAAGIFEGVDDSPFFAAGSLTTDHNKYLSAPEFYRQFADRLHASLGRHEGRTT
;
A
#
# COMPACT_ATOMS: atom_id res chain seq x y z
N MET A 1 17.61 -15.10 -4.70
CA MET A 1 16.38 -14.59 -5.31
C MET A 1 15.61 -13.85 -4.27
N PRO A 2 15.89 -12.57 -4.04
CA PRO A 2 15.10 -11.79 -3.13
C PRO A 2 13.80 -11.38 -3.83
N ILE A 3 12.69 -11.76 -3.23
CA ILE A 3 11.46 -10.99 -3.38
C ILE A 3 11.43 -10.04 -2.18
N VAL A 4 11.36 -8.74 -2.44
CA VAL A 4 11.30 -7.71 -1.40
C VAL A 4 9.90 -7.16 -1.31
N PHE A 5 9.33 -7.16 -0.12
CA PHE A 5 8.09 -6.47 0.19
C PHE A 5 8.39 -5.20 1.00
N ILE A 6 7.95 -4.05 0.47
CA ILE A 6 8.00 -2.76 1.17
C ILE A 6 6.58 -2.29 1.39
N HIS A 7 6.11 -2.38 2.63
CA HIS A 7 4.75 -1.99 2.99
C HIS A 7 4.62 -0.48 3.22
N GLY A 8 3.37 0.00 3.28
CA GLY A 8 3.00 1.36 3.65
C GLY A 8 2.72 1.60 5.13
N VAL A 9 1.82 2.54 5.39
CA VAL A 9 1.39 3.10 6.68
C VAL A 9 0.59 2.12 7.55
N ALA A 10 -0.05 1.10 6.93
CA ALA A 10 -1.09 0.30 7.58
C ALA A 10 -0.57 -0.73 8.60
N VAL A 11 0.75 -0.91 8.72
CA VAL A 11 1.38 -1.84 9.65
C VAL A 11 2.25 -1.03 10.62
N ARG A 12 1.85 -0.99 11.89
CA ARG A 12 2.58 -0.33 12.99
C ARG A 12 3.01 -1.38 14.01
N ASP A 13 3.91 -2.25 13.58
CA ASP A 13 4.42 -3.37 14.40
C ASP A 13 5.04 -2.89 15.72
N ASP A 14 5.53 -1.65 15.75
CA ASP A 14 6.18 -1.02 16.91
C ASP A 14 5.22 -0.32 17.88
N ASP A 15 3.95 -0.12 17.51
CA ASP A 15 2.92 0.47 18.37
C ASP A 15 1.71 -0.47 18.50
N PRO A 16 1.70 -1.38 19.49
CA PRO A 16 0.62 -2.34 19.69
C PRO A 16 -0.75 -1.72 19.99
N VAL A 17 -0.80 -0.44 20.40
CA VAL A 17 -2.07 0.27 20.65
C VAL A 17 -2.61 0.81 19.33
N LEU A 18 -1.75 1.40 18.50
CA LEU A 18 -2.13 1.84 17.16
C LEU A 18 -2.44 0.65 16.24
N ALA A 19 -1.63 -0.41 16.26
CA ALA A 19 -1.83 -1.64 15.49
C ALA A 19 -3.20 -2.28 15.76
N ARG A 20 -3.55 -2.49 17.04
CA ARG A 20 -4.88 -3.01 17.43
C ARG A 20 -6.05 -2.16 16.95
N ARG A 21 -5.83 -0.86 16.75
CA ARG A 21 -6.88 0.07 16.30
C ARG A 21 -6.96 0.19 14.79
N LEU A 22 -5.85 -0.05 14.08
CA LEU A 22 -5.84 -0.18 12.63
C LEU A 22 -6.30 -1.56 12.17
N GLN A 23 -6.35 -2.58 13.05
CA GLN A 23 -6.83 -3.94 12.72
C GLN A 23 -8.17 -4.03 11.96
N PRO A 24 -9.22 -3.23 12.26
CA PRO A 24 -10.48 -3.26 11.51
C PRO A 24 -10.35 -2.88 10.02
N LEU A 25 -9.19 -2.37 9.60
CA LEU A 25 -8.87 -2.04 8.20
C LEU A 25 -8.28 -3.23 7.44
N GLY A 26 -8.32 -4.44 8.02
CA GLY A 26 -7.89 -5.66 7.34
C GLY A 26 -6.38 -5.78 7.30
N GLU A 27 -5.73 -5.90 8.46
CA GLU A 27 -4.33 -6.30 8.51
C GLU A 27 -4.18 -7.65 7.77
N VAL A 28 -3.42 -7.66 6.67
CA VAL A 28 -3.04 -8.90 6.01
C VAL A 28 -1.76 -9.39 6.66
N PRO A 29 -1.75 -10.56 7.32
CA PRO A 29 -0.57 -11.08 7.98
C PRO A 29 0.58 -11.24 6.98
N TRP A 30 1.80 -10.89 7.41
CA TRP A 30 3.02 -11.11 6.63
C TRP A 30 3.11 -12.55 6.10
N THR A 31 2.68 -13.53 6.90
CA THR A 31 2.67 -14.96 6.53
C THR A 31 1.81 -15.25 5.31
N THR A 32 0.68 -14.56 5.12
CA THR A 32 -0.18 -14.71 3.94
C THR A 32 0.51 -14.14 2.69
N ILE A 33 1.08 -12.94 2.81
CA ILE A 33 1.83 -12.28 1.74
C ILE A 33 3.00 -13.15 1.30
N GLU A 34 3.80 -13.60 2.26
CA GLU A 34 4.95 -14.47 2.03
C GLU A 34 4.53 -15.78 1.35
N SER A 35 3.46 -16.42 1.85
CA SER A 35 2.94 -17.65 1.25
C SER A 35 2.54 -17.46 -0.21
N HIS A 36 1.86 -16.36 -0.55
CA HIS A 36 1.45 -16.12 -1.94
C HIS A 36 2.64 -15.76 -2.86
N LEU A 37 3.60 -14.97 -2.36
CA LEU A 37 4.84 -14.68 -3.09
C LEU A 37 5.60 -15.98 -3.38
N ARG A 38 5.74 -16.85 -2.38
CA ARG A 38 6.41 -18.15 -2.53
C ARG A 38 5.65 -19.09 -3.46
N GLN A 39 4.32 -19.13 -3.37
CA GLN A 39 3.51 -20.03 -4.18
C GLN A 39 3.39 -19.60 -5.65
N HIS A 40 3.32 -18.29 -5.92
CA HIS A 40 2.97 -17.78 -7.25
C HIS A 40 4.11 -17.04 -7.95
N VAL A 41 4.89 -16.24 -7.23
CA VAL A 41 5.93 -15.38 -7.83
C VAL A 41 7.29 -16.06 -7.85
N ALA A 42 7.67 -16.74 -6.77
CA ALA A 42 8.95 -17.45 -6.68
C ALA A 42 9.18 -18.48 -7.81
N PRO A 43 8.16 -19.22 -8.32
CA PRO A 43 8.34 -20.14 -9.45
C PRO A 43 8.65 -19.46 -10.79
N VAL A 44 8.37 -18.17 -10.94
CA VAL A 44 8.71 -17.42 -12.17
C VAL A 44 10.18 -17.03 -12.20
N ILE A 45 10.77 -16.91 -11.02
CA ILE A 45 12.14 -16.45 -10.86
C ILE A 45 13.10 -17.64 -10.70
N SER A 46 12.68 -18.75 -10.05
CA SER A 46 13.53 -19.91 -9.68
C SER A 46 12.99 -21.29 -10.00
N ASP A 47 13.95 -22.17 -10.33
CA ASP A 47 13.78 -23.63 -10.28
C ASP A 47 13.74 -24.18 -8.84
N ASP A 48 14.18 -23.41 -7.84
CA ASP A 48 14.01 -23.69 -6.40
C ASP A 48 13.20 -22.57 -5.72
N PRO A 49 11.86 -22.58 -5.86
CA PRO A 49 10.98 -21.54 -5.31
C PRO A 49 10.98 -21.50 -3.77
N GLU A 50 11.20 -22.63 -3.11
CA GLU A 50 11.23 -22.72 -1.65
C GLU A 50 12.51 -22.08 -1.09
N GLY A 51 13.62 -22.17 -1.82
CA GLY A 51 14.88 -21.55 -1.46
C GLY A 51 14.96 -20.03 -1.72
N VAL A 52 13.94 -19.40 -2.33
CA VAL A 52 13.87 -17.95 -2.59
C VAL A 52 13.73 -17.16 -1.28
N PRO A 53 14.70 -16.27 -0.92
CA PRO A 53 14.50 -15.31 0.16
C PRO A 53 13.31 -14.38 -0.13
N VAL A 54 12.37 -14.30 0.81
CA VAL A 54 11.30 -13.31 0.79
C VAL A 54 11.53 -12.37 1.96
N MET A 55 11.86 -11.13 1.67
CA MET A 55 12.29 -10.14 2.65
C MET A 55 11.22 -9.08 2.85
N ARG A 56 10.96 -8.71 4.10
CA ARG A 56 10.14 -7.55 4.44
C ARG A 56 11.04 -6.40 4.89
N ILE A 57 10.94 -5.26 4.22
CA ILE A 57 11.58 -4.02 4.67
C ILE A 57 10.52 -3.20 5.40
N TYR A 58 10.63 -3.14 6.72
CA TYR A 58 9.75 -2.35 7.58
C TYR A 58 10.36 -0.97 7.87
N TRP A 59 9.60 0.09 7.63
CA TRP A 59 9.99 1.47 7.94
C TRP A 59 8.95 2.21 8.80
N GLY A 60 7.83 1.57 9.16
CA GLY A 60 6.72 2.20 9.88
C GLY A 60 7.12 2.80 11.23
N ASP A 61 8.21 2.32 11.85
CA ASP A 61 8.79 2.88 13.08
C ASP A 61 9.36 4.30 12.92
N LEU A 62 9.73 4.67 11.69
CA LEU A 62 10.24 5.99 11.29
C LEU A 62 9.14 6.94 10.81
N GLY A 63 7.92 6.43 10.67
CA GLY A 63 6.76 7.24 10.27
C GLY A 63 6.38 8.28 11.34
N ALA A 64 5.34 9.05 11.04
CA ALA A 64 4.74 9.99 11.97
C ALA A 64 4.39 9.33 13.30
N ARG A 65 4.59 10.10 14.37
CA ARG A 65 4.20 9.75 15.73
C ARG A 65 3.31 10.85 16.28
N PHE A 66 2.20 10.47 16.89
CA PHE A 66 1.36 11.44 17.58
C PHE A 66 1.99 11.85 18.91
N ALA A 67 2.52 13.07 18.98
CA ALA A 67 3.17 13.58 20.20
C ALA A 67 2.26 13.56 21.45
N TRP A 68 0.94 13.70 21.28
CA TRP A 68 -0.05 13.64 22.36
C TRP A 68 -0.84 12.34 22.37
N GLY A 69 -0.20 11.25 21.93
CA GLY A 69 -0.82 9.95 21.74
C GLY A 69 -1.85 9.91 20.62
N GLY A 70 -2.28 11.08 20.11
CA GLY A 70 -3.24 11.36 19.03
C GLY A 70 -4.53 12.02 19.52
N GLY A 71 -4.52 12.71 20.67
CA GLY A 71 -5.69 13.45 21.19
C GLY A 71 -6.33 14.49 20.24
N SER A 72 -5.74 14.76 19.07
CA SER A 72 -6.36 15.55 18.00
C SER A 72 -7.42 14.79 17.19
N LEU A 73 -7.46 13.45 17.25
CA LEU A 73 -8.40 12.67 16.45
C LEU A 73 -9.79 12.68 17.11
N VAL A 74 -10.80 13.16 16.37
CA VAL A 74 -12.19 13.30 16.83
C VAL A 74 -12.81 11.95 17.21
N SER A 75 -12.33 10.86 16.60
CA SER A 75 -12.68 9.48 16.92
C SER A 75 -12.30 9.06 18.34
N ARG A 76 -11.43 9.82 19.02
CA ARG A 76 -10.96 9.50 20.37
C ARG A 76 -11.85 10.11 21.43
N PRO A 77 -12.49 9.29 22.28
CA PRO A 77 -13.19 9.82 23.43
C PRO A 77 -12.20 10.56 24.34
N SER A 78 -12.62 11.70 24.86
CA SER A 78 -11.92 12.42 25.93
C SER A 78 -11.92 11.65 27.26
N ASN A 79 -12.64 10.52 27.36
CA ASN A 79 -12.72 9.65 28.54
C ASN A 79 -12.69 8.14 28.15
N PRO A 80 -11.67 7.37 28.59
CA PRO A 80 -11.53 5.94 28.27
C PRO A 80 -12.64 5.03 28.83
N GLU A 81 -13.35 5.40 29.91
CA GLU A 81 -14.44 4.58 30.48
C GLU A 81 -15.69 4.49 29.60
N GLY A 82 -15.82 5.36 28.59
CA GLY A 82 -16.93 5.33 27.64
C GLY A 82 -16.75 4.30 26.52
N LEU A 83 -15.55 3.76 26.32
CA LEU A 83 -15.23 2.86 25.20
C LEU A 83 -15.82 1.47 25.38
N GLU A 84 -15.74 0.89 26.58
CA GLU A 84 -16.32 -0.43 26.89
C GLU A 84 -17.84 -0.42 26.64
N ARG A 85 -18.55 0.60 27.15
CA ARG A 85 -20.01 0.73 26.96
C ARG A 85 -20.43 0.93 25.51
N VAL A 86 -19.58 1.50 24.66
CA VAL A 86 -19.90 1.77 23.24
C VAL A 86 -19.54 0.57 22.36
N ALA A 87 -18.50 -0.20 22.71
CA ALA A 87 -18.18 -1.47 22.08
C ALA A 87 -19.27 -2.50 22.38
N ASP A 88 -19.66 -2.65 23.66
CA ASP A 88 -20.74 -3.54 24.09
C ASP A 88 -22.07 -3.21 23.36
N ALA A 89 -22.40 -1.92 23.25
CA ALA A 89 -23.60 -1.47 22.55
C ALA A 89 -23.51 -1.61 21.01
N ALA A 90 -22.32 -1.63 20.42
CA ALA A 90 -22.15 -1.83 18.98
C ALA A 90 -22.24 -3.32 18.61
N GLU A 91 -21.73 -4.20 19.47
CA GLU A 91 -21.82 -5.66 19.34
C GLU A 91 -23.27 -6.13 19.52
N GLU A 92 -24.00 -5.57 20.50
CA GLU A 92 -25.43 -5.84 20.73
C GLU A 92 -26.31 -5.41 19.53
N VAL A 93 -25.93 -4.33 18.84
CA VAL A 93 -26.64 -3.85 17.62
C VAL A 93 -26.29 -4.67 16.38
N ALA A 94 -25.07 -5.21 16.29
CA ALA A 94 -24.65 -6.11 15.21
C ALA A 94 -25.35 -7.48 15.32
N ASP A 95 -25.45 -8.04 16.53
CA ASP A 95 -26.17 -9.29 16.79
C ASP A 95 -27.68 -9.15 16.59
N ALA A 96 -28.26 -8.02 16.98
CA ALA A 96 -29.66 -7.71 16.72
C ALA A 96 -29.97 -7.54 15.22
N ALA A 97 -28.99 -7.16 14.40
CA ALA A 97 -29.14 -7.06 12.94
C ALA A 97 -29.04 -8.43 12.24
N ALA A 98 -28.32 -9.39 12.83
CA ALA A 98 -28.17 -10.75 12.32
C ALA A 98 -29.38 -11.67 12.62
N THR A 99 -30.23 -11.33 13.59
CA THR A 99 -31.35 -12.17 14.04
C THR A 99 -32.74 -11.76 13.50
N VAL A 100 -32.84 -10.74 12.63
CA VAL A 100 -34.15 -10.31 12.09
C VAL A 100 -34.63 -11.26 11.00
N THR A 101 -35.38 -12.29 11.38
CA THR A 101 -36.32 -12.99 10.48
C THR A 101 -37.62 -12.18 10.35
N PRO A 102 -38.22 -12.06 9.15
CA PRO A 102 -39.43 -11.27 8.99
C PRO A 102 -40.66 -12.06 9.45
N THR A 103 -41.08 -11.86 10.69
CA THR A 103 -42.44 -12.21 11.13
C THR A 103 -43.22 -10.98 11.55
N ALA A 104 -44.49 -10.96 11.13
CA ALA A 104 -45.39 -9.83 11.12
C ALA A 104 -46.04 -9.50 12.49
N VAL A 105 -46.57 -8.25 12.55
CA VAL A 105 -47.54 -7.66 13.52
C VAL A 105 -47.00 -7.48 14.96
N ALA A 106 -47.19 -6.40 15.73
CA ALA A 106 -48.25 -5.39 15.80
C ALA A 106 -47.76 -4.08 16.46
N ASP A 107 -48.72 -3.19 16.65
CA ASP A 107 -48.71 -1.78 17.05
C ASP A 107 -48.09 -1.43 18.42
N ALA A 108 -47.30 -0.36 18.46
CA ALA A 108 -47.10 0.60 19.56
C ALA A 108 -45.89 1.50 19.27
N GLY A 109 -46.15 2.81 19.06
CA GLY A 109 -45.15 3.89 19.17
C GLY A 109 -43.98 3.86 18.18
N ARG A 110 -44.23 4.06 16.88
CA ARG A 110 -43.14 4.12 15.89
C ARG A 110 -42.68 5.57 15.61
N PRO A 111 -41.38 5.89 15.79
CA PRO A 111 -40.82 7.09 15.16
C PRO A 111 -41.04 7.01 13.65
N THR A 112 -41.28 8.16 13.04
CA THR A 112 -41.67 8.27 11.62
C THR A 112 -40.65 7.57 10.72
N LEU A 113 -41.09 7.03 9.57
CA LEU A 113 -40.21 6.36 8.59
C LEU A 113 -38.98 7.22 8.23
N ARG A 114 -39.12 8.55 8.28
CA ARG A 114 -38.03 9.51 8.08
C ARG A 114 -36.98 9.46 9.20
N GLU A 115 -37.38 9.35 10.45
CA GLU A 115 -36.47 9.24 11.60
C GLU A 115 -35.74 7.90 11.63
N ARG A 116 -36.42 6.80 11.27
CA ARG A 116 -35.77 5.49 11.10
C ARG A 116 -34.77 5.50 9.95
N ARG A 117 -35.11 6.12 8.82
CA ARG A 117 -34.23 6.26 7.64
C ARG A 117 -33.03 7.16 7.96
N VAL A 118 -33.23 8.29 8.64
CA VAL A 118 -32.15 9.20 9.06
C VAL A 118 -31.25 8.56 10.11
N ARG A 119 -31.80 7.80 11.06
CA ARG A 119 -31.02 7.09 12.09
C ARG A 119 -30.25 5.91 11.50
N GLY A 120 -30.84 5.15 10.59
CA GLY A 120 -30.16 4.08 9.84
C GLY A 120 -29.05 4.62 8.94
N VAL A 121 -29.30 5.74 8.24
CA VAL A 121 -28.27 6.45 7.46
C VAL A 121 -27.17 7.00 8.38
N ARG A 122 -27.50 7.59 9.53
CA ARG A 122 -26.50 8.06 10.50
C ARG A 122 -25.67 6.91 11.08
N GLY A 123 -26.29 5.77 11.39
CA GLY A 123 -25.59 4.58 11.88
C GLY A 123 -24.63 4.00 10.84
N ALA A 124 -25.10 3.83 9.59
CA ALA A 124 -24.28 3.36 8.48
C ALA A 124 -23.14 4.35 8.14
N VAL A 125 -23.42 5.66 8.16
CA VAL A 125 -22.40 6.70 7.94
C VAL A 125 -21.37 6.70 9.07
N THR A 126 -21.77 6.50 10.33
CA THR A 126 -20.82 6.49 11.47
C THR A 126 -19.96 5.22 11.47
N ALA A 127 -20.51 4.07 11.08
CA ALA A 127 -19.78 2.81 10.97
C ALA A 127 -18.72 2.83 9.85
N ILE A 128 -19.01 3.46 8.70
CA ILE A 128 -18.03 3.68 7.62
C ILE A 128 -16.97 4.71 8.02
N ARG A 129 -17.37 5.70 8.83
CA ARG A 129 -16.54 6.85 9.17
C ARG A 129 -15.43 6.54 10.18
N ARG A 130 -15.67 5.68 11.19
CA ARG A 130 -14.69 5.44 12.27
C ARG A 130 -13.38 4.77 11.82
N PRO A 131 -13.36 3.70 11.00
CA PRO A 131 -12.11 3.10 10.55
C PRO A 131 -11.31 4.03 9.62
N LEU A 132 -12.00 4.79 8.76
CA LEU A 132 -11.38 5.78 7.88
C LEU A 132 -10.75 6.94 8.67
N GLU A 133 -11.41 7.37 9.76
CA GLU A 133 -10.95 8.45 10.64
C GLU A 133 -9.68 8.10 11.43
N ASP A 134 -9.38 6.83 11.68
CA ASP A 134 -8.16 6.42 12.37
C ASP A 134 -7.00 6.14 11.40
N PHE A 135 -7.28 5.67 10.18
CA PHE A 135 -6.27 5.43 9.15
C PHE A 135 -5.73 6.73 8.52
N VAL A 136 -6.64 7.58 8.05
CA VAL A 136 -6.31 8.75 7.23
C VAL A 136 -5.32 9.69 7.94
N PRO A 137 -5.45 9.99 9.24
CA PRO A 137 -4.50 10.84 9.93
C PRO A 137 -3.10 10.23 10.05
N VAL A 138 -3.00 8.91 10.24
CA VAL A 138 -1.70 8.21 10.27
C VAL A 138 -1.06 8.28 8.89
N PHE A 139 -1.85 8.01 7.85
CA PHE A 139 -1.40 8.09 6.46
C PHE A 139 -0.92 9.48 6.07
N ILE A 140 -1.73 10.51 6.34
CA ILE A 140 -1.33 11.90 6.11
C ILE A 140 -0.08 12.24 6.92
N GLY A 141 -0.01 11.81 8.18
CA GLY A 141 1.18 11.98 9.01
C GLY A 141 2.42 11.40 8.36
N ASP A 142 2.37 10.15 7.91
CA ASP A 142 3.50 9.47 7.27
C ASP A 142 3.92 10.13 5.97
N VAL A 143 2.96 10.54 5.14
CA VAL A 143 3.24 11.32 3.93
C VAL A 143 4.00 12.60 4.28
N MET A 144 3.53 13.35 5.27
CA MET A 144 4.17 14.61 5.69
C MET A 144 5.55 14.36 6.30
N THR A 145 5.71 13.34 7.15
CA THR A 145 7.00 12.95 7.72
C THR A 145 7.97 12.54 6.64
N TYR A 146 7.54 11.72 5.68
CA TYR A 146 8.38 11.28 4.57
C TYR A 146 8.84 12.48 3.73
N ILE A 147 7.92 13.31 3.25
CA ILE A 147 8.26 14.49 2.44
C ILE A 147 9.21 15.43 3.19
N ALA A 148 8.96 15.66 4.49
CA ALA A 148 9.77 16.56 5.30
C ALA A 148 11.15 16.00 5.68
N SER A 149 11.33 14.67 5.67
CA SER A 149 12.54 14.03 6.20
C SER A 149 13.30 13.15 5.21
N ARG A 150 12.78 12.91 3.99
CA ARG A 150 13.42 12.04 2.97
C ARG A 150 14.78 12.53 2.50
N GLY A 151 15.10 13.81 2.72
CA GLY A 151 16.37 14.41 2.32
C GLY A 151 16.55 14.41 0.79
N ASP A 152 17.81 14.41 0.39
CA ASP A 152 18.26 14.31 -1.01
C ASP A 152 19.46 13.36 -1.09
N ALA A 153 20.05 13.20 -2.27
CA ALA A 153 21.20 12.30 -2.47
C ALA A 153 22.45 12.66 -1.64
N GLU A 154 22.62 13.90 -1.16
CA GLU A 154 23.76 14.27 -0.32
C GLU A 154 23.53 13.89 1.15
N ALA A 155 22.27 13.95 1.59
CA ALA A 155 21.87 13.55 2.93
C ALA A 155 20.54 12.77 2.91
N PRO A 156 20.54 11.50 2.48
CA PRO A 156 19.32 10.71 2.41
C PRO A 156 18.66 10.57 3.78
N GLY A 157 17.34 10.66 3.81
CA GLY A 157 16.55 10.56 5.04
C GLY A 157 16.54 9.17 5.65
N PRO A 158 16.13 9.02 6.92
CA PRO A 158 16.13 7.73 7.62
C PRO A 158 15.32 6.63 6.92
N ILE A 159 14.15 6.98 6.34
CA ILE A 159 13.31 6.03 5.61
C ILE A 159 14.02 5.56 4.34
N ILE A 160 14.62 6.49 3.58
CA ILE A 160 15.39 6.17 2.38
C ILE A 160 16.57 5.27 2.72
N GLN A 161 17.38 5.63 3.73
CA GLN A 161 18.53 4.84 4.17
C GLN A 161 18.11 3.41 4.56
N ARG A 162 16.99 3.25 5.27
CA ARG A 162 16.48 1.93 5.66
C ARG A 162 16.11 1.08 4.46
N VAL A 163 15.35 1.65 3.52
CA VAL A 163 14.91 0.90 2.35
C VAL A 163 16.08 0.59 1.43
N LEU A 164 17.01 1.52 1.26
CA LEU A 164 18.23 1.34 0.48
C LEU A 164 19.08 0.20 1.04
N GLY A 165 19.40 0.22 2.34
CA GLY A 165 20.19 -0.85 2.96
C GLY A 165 19.50 -2.22 2.90
N GLY A 166 18.17 -2.27 3.02
CA GLY A 166 17.42 -3.52 2.83
C GLY A 166 17.46 -4.03 1.40
N LEU A 167 17.37 -3.14 0.41
CA LEU A 167 17.49 -3.48 -1.01
C LEU A 167 18.90 -3.89 -1.40
N GLU A 168 19.95 -3.36 -0.77
CA GLU A 168 21.33 -3.82 -0.99
C GLU A 168 21.55 -5.26 -0.52
N VAL A 169 21.06 -5.59 0.68
CA VAL A 169 21.11 -6.97 1.20
C VAL A 169 20.36 -7.91 0.27
N ALA A 170 19.19 -7.48 -0.20
CA ALA A 170 18.42 -8.21 -1.20
C ALA A 170 19.24 -8.38 -2.49
N ALA A 171 19.71 -7.29 -3.09
CA ALA A 171 20.47 -7.30 -4.34
C ALA A 171 21.67 -8.25 -4.29
N PHE A 172 22.42 -8.25 -3.19
CA PHE A 172 23.51 -9.21 -2.97
C PHE A 172 23.03 -10.67 -2.98
N ALA A 173 21.89 -10.96 -2.32
CA ALA A 173 21.26 -12.28 -2.35
C ALA A 173 20.65 -12.66 -3.73
N ALA A 174 20.39 -11.67 -4.60
CA ALA A 174 19.98 -11.88 -5.98
C ALA A 174 21.19 -12.25 -6.85
N GLU A 175 22.22 -11.42 -6.78
CA GLU A 175 23.45 -11.53 -7.57
C GLU A 175 24.19 -12.84 -7.27
N SER A 176 24.37 -13.18 -5.99
CA SER A 176 25.04 -14.43 -5.55
C SER A 176 24.40 -15.71 -6.08
N ARG A 177 23.17 -15.63 -6.55
CA ARG A 177 22.44 -16.76 -7.13
C ARG A 177 22.22 -16.62 -8.64
N GLY A 178 22.51 -15.46 -9.23
CA GLY A 178 22.31 -15.17 -10.66
C GLY A 178 20.85 -14.90 -11.04
N GLU A 179 20.12 -14.15 -10.22
CA GLU A 179 18.65 -14.13 -10.30
C GLU A 179 18.08 -12.71 -10.09
N PRO A 180 16.85 -12.39 -10.56
CA PRO A 180 16.37 -11.01 -10.56
C PRO A 180 15.97 -10.51 -9.17
N LEU A 181 16.17 -9.20 -8.92
CA LEU A 181 15.61 -8.50 -7.77
C LEU A 181 14.18 -8.04 -8.07
N VAL A 182 13.20 -8.66 -7.39
CA VAL A 182 11.78 -8.35 -7.56
C VAL A 182 11.25 -7.61 -6.33
N VAL A 183 10.57 -6.50 -6.54
CA VAL A 183 10.02 -5.65 -5.48
C VAL A 183 8.50 -5.59 -5.59
N LEU A 184 7.80 -5.92 -4.51
CA LEU A 184 6.39 -5.61 -4.30
C LEU A 184 6.29 -4.47 -3.29
N THR A 185 5.66 -3.37 -3.68
CA THR A 185 5.29 -2.32 -2.74
C THR A 185 3.80 -2.27 -2.51
N HIS A 186 3.40 -1.81 -1.34
CA HIS A 186 2.02 -1.48 -1.03
C HIS A 186 1.92 -0.06 -0.49
N SER A 187 0.88 0.67 -0.90
CA SER A 187 0.59 2.01 -0.39
C SER A 187 1.82 2.95 -0.52
N MET A 188 2.23 3.62 0.57
CA MET A 188 3.36 4.55 0.56
C MET A 188 4.73 3.93 0.21
N GLY A 189 4.86 2.60 0.27
CA GLY A 189 6.06 1.91 -0.22
C GLY A 189 6.37 2.24 -1.68
N GLY A 190 5.34 2.53 -2.50
CA GLY A 190 5.52 2.91 -3.89
C GLY A 190 6.21 4.26 -4.08
N GLN A 191 5.88 5.25 -3.25
CA GLN A 191 6.51 6.58 -3.28
C GLN A 191 8.01 6.46 -2.98
N ILE A 192 8.33 5.66 -1.97
CA ILE A 192 9.70 5.45 -1.53
C ILE A 192 10.53 4.80 -2.63
N VAL A 193 10.00 3.74 -3.26
CA VAL A 193 10.69 3.08 -4.38
C VAL A 193 10.80 4.00 -5.59
N TYR A 194 9.78 4.82 -5.90
CA TYR A 194 9.85 5.77 -7.00
C TYR A 194 10.98 6.79 -6.79
N ASP A 195 11.00 7.51 -5.67
CA ASP A 195 12.07 8.46 -5.35
C ASP A 195 13.45 7.76 -5.35
N LEU A 196 13.55 6.51 -4.86
CA LEU A 196 14.79 5.72 -4.90
C LEU A 196 15.32 5.54 -6.33
N VAL A 197 14.48 5.04 -7.26
CA VAL A 197 14.92 4.71 -8.62
C VAL A 197 15.07 5.94 -9.54
N THR A 198 14.44 7.07 -9.20
CA THR A 198 14.53 8.30 -10.01
C THR A 198 15.50 9.33 -9.46
N HIS A 199 15.60 9.48 -8.14
CA HIS A 199 16.42 10.51 -7.51
C HIS A 199 17.71 9.93 -6.93
N PHE A 200 17.60 8.97 -6.01
CA PHE A 200 18.71 8.53 -5.16
C PHE A 200 19.70 7.62 -5.89
N LEU A 201 19.26 6.48 -6.44
CA LEU A 201 20.17 5.53 -7.12
C LEU A 201 20.99 6.16 -8.26
N PRO A 202 20.42 7.04 -9.11
CA PRO A 202 21.22 7.75 -10.13
C PRO A 202 22.33 8.65 -9.58
N ARG A 203 22.23 9.07 -8.31
CA ARG A 203 23.09 10.08 -7.68
C ARG A 203 23.97 9.53 -6.55
N LEU A 204 23.82 8.26 -6.18
CA LEU A 204 24.63 7.59 -5.16
C LEU A 204 25.55 6.54 -5.82
N PRO A 205 26.80 6.91 -6.18
CA PRO A 205 27.72 6.04 -6.90
C PRO A 205 27.98 4.69 -6.24
N GLU A 206 27.98 4.65 -4.91
CA GLU A 206 28.16 3.47 -4.07
C GLU A 206 27.06 2.41 -4.28
N HIS A 207 25.88 2.81 -4.74
CA HIS A 207 24.74 1.93 -4.98
C HIS A 207 24.47 1.68 -6.48
N ARG A 208 25.38 2.06 -7.38
CA ARG A 208 25.19 1.91 -8.84
C ARG A 208 24.93 0.48 -9.32
N ALA A 209 25.39 -0.52 -8.57
CA ALA A 209 25.14 -1.92 -8.89
C ALA A 209 23.70 -2.36 -8.54
N LEU A 210 22.99 -1.60 -7.69
CA LEU A 210 21.63 -1.91 -7.29
C LEU A 210 20.67 -1.56 -8.41
N ARG A 211 19.98 -2.59 -8.91
CA ARG A 211 18.92 -2.50 -9.90
C ARG A 211 17.73 -3.34 -9.46
N ILE A 212 16.53 -2.76 -9.54
CA ILE A 212 15.28 -3.50 -9.38
C ILE A 212 14.89 -4.03 -10.75
N ASP A 213 14.89 -5.34 -10.95
CA ASP A 213 14.55 -5.93 -12.26
C ASP A 213 13.07 -5.83 -12.55
N TYR A 214 12.23 -5.91 -11.51
CA TYR A 214 10.80 -5.74 -11.66
C TYR A 214 10.14 -5.22 -10.39
N TRP A 215 9.27 -4.22 -10.54
CA TRP A 215 8.53 -3.60 -9.45
C TRP A 215 7.02 -3.68 -9.68
N ALA A 216 6.30 -4.28 -8.73
CA ALA A 216 4.85 -4.19 -8.63
C ALA A 216 4.46 -3.16 -7.56
N ALA A 217 3.77 -2.09 -7.95
CA ALA A 217 3.27 -1.03 -7.08
C ALA A 217 1.78 -1.24 -6.81
N ALA A 218 1.44 -1.88 -5.69
CA ALA A 218 0.06 -2.17 -5.33
C ALA A 218 -0.55 -1.07 -4.47
N ALA A 219 -1.77 -0.66 -4.82
CA ALA A 219 -2.52 0.35 -4.06
C ALA A 219 -1.71 1.64 -3.80
N SER A 220 -0.83 2.01 -4.74
CA SER A 220 0.15 3.07 -4.53
C SER A 220 -0.44 4.45 -4.87
N GLN A 221 0.18 5.50 -4.33
CA GLN A 221 -0.15 6.89 -4.67
C GLN A 221 0.75 7.46 -5.78
N VAL A 222 1.48 6.64 -6.55
CA VAL A 222 2.62 7.12 -7.38
C VAL A 222 2.16 8.09 -8.45
N GLY A 223 1.08 7.78 -9.17
CA GLY A 223 0.46 8.72 -10.12
C GLY A 223 0.01 10.02 -9.47
N PHE A 224 -0.58 9.96 -8.28
CA PHE A 224 -1.06 11.14 -7.57
C PHE A 224 0.08 12.03 -7.07
N PHE A 225 1.18 11.45 -6.59
CA PHE A 225 2.34 12.21 -6.14
C PHE A 225 3.03 12.94 -7.28
N GLU A 226 3.16 12.32 -8.45
CA GLU A 226 3.73 13.00 -9.62
C GLU A 226 2.78 14.09 -10.14
N GLU A 227 1.47 13.86 -10.19
CA GLU A 227 0.46 14.87 -10.57
C GLU A 227 0.52 16.11 -9.67
N LEU A 228 0.81 15.93 -8.37
CA LEU A 228 0.97 17.02 -7.41
C LEU A 228 2.39 17.61 -7.36
N GLY A 229 3.34 17.07 -8.12
CA GLY A 229 4.73 17.51 -8.12
C GLY A 229 5.47 17.23 -6.82
N LEU A 230 5.13 16.13 -6.13
CA LEU A 230 5.67 15.80 -4.81
C LEU A 230 6.95 14.97 -4.85
N PHE A 231 7.37 14.41 -5.98
CA PHE A 231 8.66 13.69 -6.07
C PHE A 231 9.83 14.65 -6.27
N LEU A 232 11.03 14.21 -5.90
CA LEU A 232 12.24 15.03 -6.05
C LEU A 232 12.58 15.30 -7.53
N GLU A 233 12.16 14.42 -8.43
CA GLU A 233 12.35 14.56 -9.88
C GLU A 233 11.08 15.05 -10.62
N SER A 234 10.01 15.37 -9.89
CA SER A 234 8.82 15.97 -10.51
C SER A 234 9.18 17.31 -11.14
N ARG A 235 8.65 17.57 -12.34
CA ARG A 235 8.91 18.83 -13.04
C ARG A 235 7.66 19.73 -13.05
N PRO A 236 7.80 21.02 -12.71
CA PRO A 236 6.66 21.94 -12.58
C PRO A 236 6.04 22.34 -13.93
N ASP A 237 6.72 22.05 -15.04
CA ASP A 237 6.29 22.38 -16.40
C ASP A 237 5.52 21.23 -17.08
N ARG A 238 5.38 20.07 -16.42
CA ARG A 238 4.53 18.96 -16.88
C ARG A 238 3.06 19.28 -16.62
N GLY A 239 2.19 18.90 -17.55
CA GLY A 239 0.77 19.25 -17.54
C GLY A 239 -0.01 18.58 -18.67
N GLN A 240 -1.20 19.09 -19.01
CA GLN A 240 -2.06 18.43 -19.99
C GLN A 240 -1.49 18.46 -21.42
N GLY A 241 -1.04 17.30 -21.93
CA GLY A 241 -0.65 17.07 -23.33
C GLY A 241 0.14 15.77 -23.54
N PRO A 242 0.11 15.12 -24.74
CA PRO A 242 0.82 13.86 -24.98
C PRO A 242 2.35 13.95 -24.86
N ALA A 243 2.93 15.12 -25.13
CA ALA A 243 4.36 15.40 -24.99
C ALA A 243 4.77 15.82 -23.55
N ALA A 244 3.83 15.79 -22.60
CA ALA A 244 4.01 16.26 -21.23
C ALA A 244 3.95 15.13 -20.18
N LEU A 245 3.83 13.87 -20.62
CA LEU A 245 3.90 12.71 -19.72
C LEU A 245 5.28 12.58 -19.09
N THR A 246 5.31 12.08 -17.87
CA THR A 246 6.55 11.77 -17.16
C THR A 246 7.16 10.50 -17.74
N PRO A 247 8.43 10.53 -18.19
CA PRO A 247 9.12 9.33 -18.65
C PRO A 247 9.25 8.32 -17.51
N LEU A 248 9.30 7.03 -17.86
CA LEU A 248 9.56 5.97 -16.87
C LEU A 248 10.95 6.16 -16.25
N PRO A 249 11.17 5.64 -15.03
CA PRO A 249 12.51 5.59 -14.43
C PRO A 249 13.53 4.93 -15.36
N SER A 250 14.81 5.33 -15.21
CA SER A 250 15.89 4.80 -16.04
C SER A 250 15.96 3.28 -15.96
N ARG A 251 16.12 2.64 -17.13
CA ARG A 251 16.34 1.18 -17.23
C ARG A 251 17.64 0.70 -16.61
N GLU A 252 18.54 1.61 -16.23
CA GLU A 252 19.71 1.30 -15.42
C GLU A 252 19.29 0.79 -14.04
N PHE A 253 18.28 1.42 -13.42
CA PHE A 253 17.87 1.15 -12.04
C PHE A 253 16.52 0.41 -11.93
N LEU A 254 15.70 0.42 -12.99
CA LEU A 254 14.40 -0.25 -13.01
C LEU A 254 14.12 -0.97 -14.33
N GLY A 255 14.03 -2.30 -14.31
CA GLY A 255 13.78 -3.13 -15.50
C GLY A 255 12.34 -3.05 -16.02
N GLY A 256 11.38 -3.33 -15.14
CA GLY A 256 9.94 -3.28 -15.41
C GLY A 256 9.13 -2.75 -14.24
N TRP A 257 7.98 -2.15 -14.54
CA TRP A 257 7.06 -1.58 -13.56
C TRP A 257 5.63 -1.91 -13.91
N TRP A 258 4.90 -2.47 -12.94
CA TRP A 258 3.45 -2.61 -12.97
C TRP A 258 2.81 -1.83 -11.83
N ASN A 259 1.89 -0.92 -12.14
CA ASN A 259 1.02 -0.26 -11.17
C ASN A 259 -0.36 -0.91 -11.16
N VAL A 260 -0.86 -1.19 -9.98
CA VAL A 260 -2.15 -1.87 -9.79
C VAL A 260 -3.00 -1.14 -8.76
N TRP A 261 -4.24 -0.88 -9.15
CA TRP A 261 -5.15 0.04 -8.45
C TRP A 261 -6.58 -0.49 -8.50
N ASP A 262 -7.49 0.06 -7.69
CA ASP A 262 -8.87 -0.38 -7.61
C ASP A 262 -9.78 0.83 -7.36
N HIS A 263 -10.90 0.92 -8.11
CA HIS A 263 -11.84 2.03 -8.00
C HIS A 263 -12.47 2.21 -6.61
N ALA A 264 -12.61 1.13 -5.84
CA ALA A 264 -13.17 1.16 -4.49
C ALA A 264 -12.12 1.56 -3.44
N ASP A 265 -10.83 1.52 -3.78
CA ASP A 265 -9.74 1.89 -2.89
C ASP A 265 -9.39 3.37 -3.05
N LEU A 266 -9.78 4.16 -2.05
CA LEU A 266 -9.62 5.61 -1.99
C LEU A 266 -8.16 6.09 -1.98
N LEU A 267 -7.21 5.19 -1.75
CA LEU A 267 -5.78 5.50 -1.68
C LEU A 267 -4.98 4.85 -2.79
N SER A 268 -5.64 4.14 -3.71
CA SER A 268 -4.98 3.64 -4.92
C SER A 268 -5.21 4.59 -6.09
N PHE A 269 -4.14 4.86 -6.83
CA PHE A 269 -4.18 5.80 -7.94
C PHE A 269 -3.61 5.18 -9.22
N ARG A 270 -4.22 5.56 -10.34
CA ARG A 270 -3.73 5.24 -11.67
C ARG A 270 -2.40 5.92 -11.94
N ALA A 271 -1.50 5.21 -12.60
CA ALA A 271 -0.27 5.79 -13.16
C ALA A 271 -0.44 6.13 -14.65
N ALA A 272 -1.37 5.45 -15.36
CA ALA A 272 -1.66 5.75 -16.76
C ALA A 272 -2.24 7.16 -16.91
N GLY A 273 -1.77 7.88 -17.94
CA GLY A 273 -2.11 9.29 -18.17
C GLY A 273 -1.18 10.27 -17.45
N ILE A 274 -0.31 9.77 -16.55
CA ILE A 274 0.76 10.54 -15.91
C ILE A 274 2.11 10.09 -16.44
N PHE A 275 2.35 8.77 -16.48
CA PHE A 275 3.61 8.17 -16.93
C PHE A 275 3.50 7.60 -18.34
N GLU A 276 4.56 7.79 -19.13
CA GLU A 276 4.65 7.26 -20.49
C GLU A 276 4.76 5.73 -20.48
N GLY A 277 3.77 5.03 -21.04
CA GLY A 277 3.88 3.59 -21.30
C GLY A 277 3.98 2.70 -20.05
N VAL A 278 3.56 3.18 -18.88
CA VAL A 278 3.47 2.37 -17.65
C VAL A 278 2.46 1.22 -17.83
N ASP A 279 2.81 0.01 -17.37
CA ASP A 279 1.85 -1.09 -17.24
C ASP A 279 0.93 -0.77 -16.04
N ASP A 280 -0.31 -0.39 -16.32
CA ASP A 280 -1.26 0.10 -15.33
C ASP A 280 -2.57 -0.65 -15.50
N SER A 281 -3.00 -1.40 -14.47
CA SER A 281 -4.22 -2.20 -14.59
C SER A 281 -5.07 -2.14 -13.33
N PRO A 282 -6.41 -2.08 -13.49
CA PRO A 282 -7.30 -2.24 -12.36
C PRO A 282 -7.22 -3.67 -11.83
N PHE A 283 -7.32 -3.83 -10.52
CA PHE A 283 -7.59 -5.07 -9.85
C PHE A 283 -9.01 -5.02 -9.30
N PHE A 284 -9.78 -6.09 -9.48
CA PHE A 284 -11.12 -6.23 -8.93
C PHE A 284 -11.20 -7.55 -8.18
N ALA A 285 -11.23 -7.49 -6.85
CA ALA A 285 -11.57 -8.66 -6.05
C ALA A 285 -13.09 -8.86 -6.08
N ALA A 286 -13.54 -10.05 -6.51
CA ALA A 286 -14.97 -10.37 -6.57
C ALA A 286 -15.62 -10.22 -5.17
N GLY A 287 -16.77 -9.53 -5.11
CA GLY A 287 -17.60 -9.45 -3.90
C GLY A 287 -17.34 -8.29 -2.93
N SER A 288 -16.40 -7.39 -3.21
CA SER A 288 -16.10 -6.25 -2.32
C SER A 288 -16.76 -4.96 -2.78
N LEU A 289 -17.80 -4.52 -2.07
CA LEU A 289 -18.45 -3.21 -2.22
C LEU A 289 -17.90 -2.17 -1.21
N THR A 290 -16.88 -2.53 -0.45
CA THR A 290 -16.30 -1.74 0.64
C THR A 290 -14.88 -1.31 0.27
N THR A 291 -14.52 -0.07 0.60
CA THR A 291 -13.14 0.40 0.48
C THR A 291 -12.26 -0.44 1.41
N ASP A 292 -11.45 -1.31 0.81
CA ASP A 292 -10.43 -2.10 1.49
C ASP A 292 -9.12 -1.92 0.72
N HIS A 293 -8.19 -1.20 1.34
CA HIS A 293 -6.88 -0.85 0.80
C HIS A 293 -5.91 -2.04 0.82
N ASN A 294 -6.15 -3.03 1.69
CA ASN A 294 -5.25 -4.16 1.92
C ASN A 294 -5.66 -5.40 1.12
N LYS A 295 -6.87 -5.44 0.55
CA LYS A 295 -7.43 -6.61 -0.15
C LYS A 295 -6.50 -7.28 -1.17
N TYR A 296 -5.71 -6.49 -1.91
CA TYR A 296 -4.72 -6.99 -2.89
C TYR A 296 -3.80 -8.03 -2.26
N LEU A 297 -3.34 -7.76 -1.03
CA LEU A 297 -2.32 -8.54 -0.33
C LEU A 297 -2.83 -9.91 0.14
N SER A 298 -4.15 -10.08 0.23
CA SER A 298 -4.79 -11.35 0.60
C SER A 298 -5.28 -12.15 -0.60
N ALA A 299 -5.31 -11.55 -1.79
CA ALA A 299 -5.97 -12.13 -2.95
C ALA A 299 -4.97 -12.94 -3.81
N PRO A 300 -5.09 -14.27 -3.90
CA PRO A 300 -4.16 -15.08 -4.68
C PRO A 300 -4.20 -14.73 -6.19
N GLU A 301 -5.32 -14.22 -6.70
CA GLU A 301 -5.46 -13.72 -8.08
C GLU A 301 -4.51 -12.56 -8.37
N PHE A 302 -4.23 -11.71 -7.38
CA PHE A 302 -3.28 -10.61 -7.53
C PHE A 302 -1.87 -11.15 -7.77
N TYR A 303 -1.44 -12.12 -6.97
CA TYR A 303 -0.11 -12.73 -7.08
C TYR A 303 0.07 -13.57 -8.35
N ARG A 304 -1.00 -14.20 -8.86
CA ARG A 304 -0.97 -14.87 -10.16
C ARG A 304 -0.77 -13.88 -11.31
N GLN A 305 -1.49 -12.75 -11.29
CA GLN A 305 -1.27 -11.68 -12.28
C GLN A 305 0.13 -11.07 -12.17
N PHE A 306 0.64 -10.93 -10.94
CA PHE A 306 2.01 -10.49 -10.70
C PHE A 306 3.01 -11.44 -11.37
N ALA A 307 2.87 -12.75 -11.14
CA ALA A 307 3.71 -13.77 -11.73
C ALA A 307 3.68 -13.72 -13.27
N ASP A 308 2.50 -13.63 -13.89
CA ASP A 308 2.35 -13.57 -15.35
C ASP A 308 3.07 -12.34 -15.95
N ARG A 309 2.93 -11.19 -15.31
CA ARG A 309 3.56 -9.95 -15.77
C ARG A 309 5.07 -9.94 -15.59
N LEU A 310 5.53 -10.48 -14.47
CA LEU A 310 6.95 -10.68 -14.20
C LEU A 310 7.57 -11.58 -15.27
N HIS A 311 6.96 -12.73 -15.54
CA HIS A 311 7.41 -13.67 -16.58
C HIS A 311 7.52 -12.98 -17.94
N ALA A 312 6.46 -12.26 -18.33
CA ALA A 312 6.44 -11.50 -19.59
C ALA A 312 7.51 -10.40 -19.63
N SER A 313 7.85 -9.77 -18.50
CA SER A 313 8.89 -8.75 -18.44
C SER A 313 10.28 -9.33 -18.58
N LEU A 314 10.60 -10.41 -17.86
CA LEU A 314 11.91 -11.07 -17.91
C LEU A 314 12.20 -11.60 -19.33
N GLY A 315 11.23 -12.25 -19.98
CA GLY A 315 11.39 -12.76 -21.34
C GLY A 315 11.65 -11.67 -22.40
N ARG A 316 11.17 -10.43 -22.20
CA ARG A 316 11.49 -9.29 -23.08
C ARG A 316 12.93 -8.80 -22.96
N HIS A 317 13.59 -9.06 -21.84
CA HIS A 317 14.99 -8.66 -21.62
C HIS A 317 15.98 -9.68 -22.21
N GLU A 318 15.66 -10.97 -22.15
CA GLU A 318 16.46 -12.04 -22.76
C GLU A 318 16.48 -11.92 -24.30
N GLY A 319 15.35 -11.60 -24.93
CA GLY A 319 15.27 -11.46 -26.40
C GLY A 319 15.92 -10.20 -26.99
N ARG A 320 16.52 -9.33 -26.15
CA ARG A 320 17.10 -8.03 -26.58
C ARG A 320 18.62 -7.98 -26.45
N THR A 321 19.24 -9.06 -25.98
CA THR A 321 20.71 -9.23 -25.82
C THR A 321 21.37 -10.06 -26.92
N THR A 322 20.63 -10.38 -28.00
CA THR A 322 21.16 -11.00 -29.23
C THR A 322 21.28 -10.02 -30.39
#